data_AF-A0A356BB04-F1
#
_entry.id   AF-A0A356BB04-F1
#
_cell.length_a   1.000
_cell.length_b   1.000
_cell.length_c   1.000
_cell.angle_alpha   90.00
_cell.angle_beta   90.00
_cell.angle_gamma   90.00
#
_symmetry.space_group_name_H-M   'P 1'
#
loop_
_entity.id
_entity.type
_entity.pdbx_description
1 polymer ?
#
loop_
_entity_poly.entity_id
_entity_poly.type
_entity_poly.pdbx_seq_one_letter_code
_entity_poly.pdbx_strand_id
1 'polypeptide(L)' 'MAMLGSALVFGLTTLFLLAGLTCLVSALLVPAEVGPEKRFEKRLEYSMFALVGLVGYGVLMVIG' A
#
# COMPACT_ATOMS: atom_id res chain seq x y z
N MET A 1 0.18 30.19 -0.67
CA MET A 1 0.62 29.10 0.24
C MET A 1 -0.39 27.96 0.35
N ALA A 2 -1.71 28.18 0.25
CA ALA A 2 -2.72 27.12 0.29
C ALA A 2 -2.57 26.05 -0.84
N MET A 3 -2.24 26.47 -2.07
CA MET A 3 -2.07 25.54 -3.21
C MET A 3 -0.94 24.51 -3.03
N LEU A 4 0.13 24.86 -2.32
CA LEU A 4 1.24 23.93 -2.06
C LEU A 4 0.81 22.83 -1.09
N GLY A 5 0.06 23.16 -0.05
CA GLY A 5 -0.48 22.18 0.90
C GLY A 5 -1.39 21.16 0.22
N SER A 6 -2.35 21.63 -0.59
CA SER A 6 -3.29 20.76 -1.32
C SER A 6 -2.60 19.83 -2.31
N ALA A 7 -1.61 20.33 -3.06
CA ALA A 7 -0.85 19.53 -4.02
C ALA A 7 -0.01 18.45 -3.32
N LEU A 8 0.56 18.77 -2.16
CA LEU A 8 1.39 17.85 -1.38
C LEU A 8 0.54 16.74 -0.76
N VAL A 9 -0.66 17.07 -0.26
CA VAL A 9 -1.62 16.07 0.24
C VAL A 9 -2.10 15.17 -0.89
N PHE A 10 -2.44 15.72 -2.06
CA PHE A 10 -2.84 14.92 -3.22
C PHE A 10 -1.72 13.97 -3.68
N GLY A 11 -0.47 14.45 -3.72
CA GLY A 11 0.71 13.65 -4.05
C GLY A 11 0.95 12.52 -3.04
N LEU A 12 0.88 12.80 -1.74
CA LEU A 12 0.99 11.77 -0.70
C LEU A 12 -0.13 10.74 -0.82
N THR A 13 -1.36 11.19 -1.03
CA THR A 13 -2.54 10.32 -1.16
C THR A 13 -2.37 9.34 -2.33
N THR A 14 -1.93 9.83 -3.49
CA THR A 14 -1.67 8.98 -4.66
C THR A 14 -0.50 8.01 -4.44
N LEU A 15 0.56 8.43 -3.74
CA LEU A 15 1.68 7.55 -3.38
C LEU A 15 1.25 6.42 -2.44
N PHE A 16 0.44 6.72 -1.42
CA PHE A 16 -0.10 5.72 -0.49
C PHE A 16 -0.99 4.70 -1.21
N LEU A 17 -1.83 5.17 -2.15
CA LEU A 17 -2.66 4.30 -2.98
C LEU A 17 -1.82 3.36 -3.87
N LEU A 18 -0.83 3.91 -4.55
CA LEU A 18 0.08 3.15 -5.43
C LEU A 18 0.89 2.12 -4.64
N ALA A 19 1.44 2.50 -3.48
CA ALA A 19 2.17 1.60 -2.60
C ALA A 19 1.27 0.46 -2.07
N GLY A 20 0.05 0.80 -1.62
CA GLY A 20 -0.91 -0.19 -1.14
C GLY A 20 -1.28 -1.21 -2.23
N LEU A 21 -1.60 -0.74 -3.44
CA LEU A 21 -1.95 -1.60 -4.58
C LEU A 21 -0.79 -2.48 -5.05
N THR A 22 0.43 -1.93 -5.15
CA THR A 22 1.62 -2.69 -5.56
C THR A 22 1.99 -3.79 -4.57
N CYS A 23 1.87 -3.52 -3.26
CA CYS A 23 2.03 -4.54 -2.22
C CYS A 23 0.92 -5.60 -2.29
N LEU A 24 -0.33 -5.21 -2.54
CA LEU A 24 -1.45 -6.16 -2.66
C LEU A 24 -1.26 -7.11 -3.87
N VAL A 25 -0.84 -6.55 -5.00
CA VAL A 25 -0.51 -7.32 -6.22
C VAL A 25 0.68 -8.24 -5.97
N SER A 26 1.71 -7.77 -5.26
CA SER A 26 2.85 -8.60 -4.85
C SER A 26 2.46 -9.76 -3.94
N ALA A 27 1.50 -9.55 -3.02
CA ALA A 27 0.94 -10.61 -2.19
C ALA A 27 0.20 -11.67 -3.03
N LEU A 28 -0.54 -11.25 -4.05
CA LEU A 28 -1.26 -12.17 -4.95
C LEU A 28 -0.27 -12.99 -5.82
N LEU A 29 0.75 -12.34 -6.35
CA LEU A 29 1.74 -12.90 -7.28
C LEU A 29 2.88 -13.68 -6.62
N VAL A 30 2.88 -13.90 -5.28
CA VAL A 30 3.94 -14.70 -4.62
C VAL A 30 4.05 -16.08 -5.29
N PRO A 31 5.20 -16.41 -5.90
CA PRO A 31 5.35 -17.59 -6.73
C PRO A 31 5.15 -18.88 -5.94
N ALA A 32 4.49 -19.85 -6.57
CA ALA A 32 4.14 -21.14 -5.96
C ALA A 32 5.35 -22.08 -5.78
N GLU A 33 6.50 -21.74 -6.37
CA GLU A 33 7.76 -22.49 -6.24
C GLU A 33 8.39 -22.35 -4.85
N VAL A 34 7.92 -21.39 -4.05
CA VAL A 34 8.30 -21.20 -2.66
C VAL A 34 7.45 -22.14 -1.79
N GLY A 35 8.09 -22.99 -0.98
CA GLY A 35 7.40 -23.91 -0.07
C GLY A 35 6.30 -23.22 0.77
N PRO A 36 5.26 -23.97 1.21
CA PRO A 36 4.01 -23.40 1.72
C PRO A 36 4.19 -22.44 2.90
N GLU A 37 5.12 -22.71 3.82
CA GLU A 37 5.45 -21.82 4.94
C GLU A 37 6.02 -20.47 4.47
N LYS A 38 7.10 -20.49 3.68
CA LYS A 38 7.75 -19.26 3.18
C LYS A 38 6.85 -18.46 2.24
N ARG A 39 5.90 -19.11 1.57
CA ARG A 39 4.89 -18.44 0.74
C ARG A 39 3.88 -17.68 1.60
N PHE A 40 3.43 -18.28 2.70
CA PHE A 40 2.48 -17.66 3.61
C PHE A 40 3.11 -16.45 4.32
N GLU A 41 4.35 -16.59 4.78
CA GLU A 41 5.11 -15.53 5.44
C GLU A 41 5.27 -14.30 4.52
N LYS A 42 5.75 -14.50 3.29
CA LYS A 42 5.86 -13.41 2.31
C LYS A 42 4.51 -12.80 1.96
N ARG A 43 3.46 -13.61 1.80
CA ARG A 43 2.10 -13.09 1.56
C ARG A 43 1.61 -12.24 2.72
N LEU A 44 1.88 -12.64 3.95
CA LEU A 44 1.48 -11.91 5.14
C LEU A 44 2.22 -10.58 5.25
N GLU A 45 3.53 -10.57 5.00
CA GLU A 45 4.33 -9.33 4.94
C GLU A 45 3.78 -8.36 3.89
N TYR A 46 3.64 -8.80 2.64
CA TYR A 46 3.10 -7.96 1.57
C TYR A 46 1.67 -7.49 1.85
N SER A 47 0.84 -8.33 2.49
CA SER A 47 -0.53 -7.97 2.87
C SER A 47 -0.55 -6.93 3.98
N MET A 48 0.35 -7.02 4.96
CA MET A 48 0.49 -6.03 6.03
C MET A 48 0.92 -4.67 5.48
N PHE A 49 1.90 -4.65 4.57
CA PHE A 49 2.30 -3.43 3.87
C PHE A 49 1.18 -2.85 3.01
N ALA A 50 0.41 -3.70 2.31
CA ALA A 50 -0.75 -3.27 1.54
C ALA A 50 -1.82 -2.60 2.43
N LEU A 51 -2.07 -3.19 3.61
CA LEU A 51 -2.99 -2.65 4.62
C LEU A 51 -2.55 -1.27 5.11
N VAL A 52 -1.27 -1.11 5.46
CA VAL A 52 -0.73 0.19 5.90
C VAL A 52 -0.85 1.24 4.78
N GLY A 53 -0.56 0.86 3.53
CA GLY A 53 -0.72 1.73 2.37
C GLY A 53 -2.17 2.19 2.16
N LEU A 54 -3.13 1.25 2.21
CA LEU A 54 -4.56 1.54 2.04
C LEU A 54 -5.17 2.32 3.20
N VAL A 55 -4.77 2.03 4.45
CA VAL A 55 -5.21 2.78 5.63
C VAL A 55 -4.66 4.20 5.59
N GLY A 56 -3.38 4.37 5.24
CA GLY A 56 -2.78 5.70 5.05
C GLY A 56 -3.46 6.52 3.97
N TYR A 57 -3.81 5.89 2.84
CA TYR A 57 -4.64 6.51 1.80
C TYR A 57 -6.01 6.94 2.33
N GLY A 58 -6.70 6.06 3.05
CA GLY A 58 -8.02 6.35 3.63
C GLY A 58 -7.99 7.52 4.61
N VAL A 59 -6.98 7.58 5.48
CA VAL A 59 -6.79 8.69 6.42
C VAL A 59 -6.52 10.00 5.68
N LEU A 60 -5.65 10.00 4.68
CA LEU A 60 -5.35 11.19 3.87
C LEU A 60 -6.56 11.67 3.05
N MET A 61 -7.44 10.77 2.62
CA MET A 61 -8.72 11.11 1.99
C MET A 61 -9.71 11.82 2.93
N VAL A 62 -9.65 11.53 4.23
CA VAL A 62 -10.54 12.15 5.24
C VAL A 62 -10.00 13.50 5.72
N ILE A 63 -8.67 13.65 5.75
CA ILE A 63 -7.99 14.86 6.25
C ILE A 63 -7.69 15.86 5.12
N GLY A 64 -7.53 15.37 3.88
CA GLY A 64 -7.10 16.13 2.72
C GLY A 64 -8.18 16.88 1.96
#